data_AF-A0A953M933-F1
#
_entry.id   AF-A0A953M933-F1
#
_cell.length_a   1.000
_cell.length_b   1.000
_cell.length_c   1.000
_cell.angle_alpha   90.00
_cell.angle_beta   90.00
_cell.angle_gamma   90.00
#
_symmetry.space_group_name_H-M   'P 1'
#
loop_
_entity.id
_entity.type
_entity.pdbx_description
1 polymer ?
#
loop_
_entity_poly.entity_id
_entity_poly.type
_entity_poly.pdbx_seq_one_letter_code
_entity_poly.pdbx_strand_id
1 'polypeptide(L)'
;MTHCSHGRMVARGRSGKLLTGCLIAIGMILLIAGIAAYFVATNWRGWAATGMKTVSVELINQADIPAGEKPEMIAHVESYADLFEAGDVNAEQFVEAMKGLGEGSLIPVGIVYGIDEGYLKPSGLSEEEKTDGTRALQRFARGLHDSTLQPSSIKQIAAPIGYEDADGSFHLNAKSSVNDDMLRETIANAKAKADEAGIADEAFVVDLSDELKKVLDASRGLIPGESP
;
A
#
# COMPACT_ATOMS: atom_id res chain seq x y z
N MET A 1 -84.82 -37.44 -32.01
CA MET A 1 -83.82 -37.04 -33.03
C MET A 1 -83.41 -35.62 -32.66
N THR A 2 -82.17 -35.23 -32.34
CA THR A 2 -80.88 -35.79 -32.73
C THR A 2 -79.79 -35.30 -31.74
N HIS A 3 -78.78 -36.14 -31.58
CA HIS A 3 -77.65 -36.13 -30.65
C HIS A 3 -76.84 -34.83 -30.43
N CYS A 4 -76.41 -34.64 -29.17
CA CYS A 4 -75.19 -33.93 -28.78
C CYS A 4 -73.93 -34.68 -29.27
N SER A 5 -72.89 -33.96 -29.70
CA SER A 5 -71.52 -34.47 -29.69
C SER A 5 -70.52 -33.42 -29.18
N HIS A 6 -69.73 -33.88 -28.21
CA HIS A 6 -68.66 -33.19 -27.50
C HIS A 6 -67.36 -33.29 -28.31
N GLY A 7 -66.75 -32.16 -28.67
CA GLY A 7 -65.38 -32.10 -29.19
C GLY A 7 -64.39 -31.76 -28.07
N ARG A 8 -63.65 -32.76 -27.58
CA ARG A 8 -62.57 -32.60 -26.59
C ARG A 8 -61.31 -32.01 -27.23
N MET A 9 -60.75 -30.98 -26.59
CA MET A 9 -59.36 -30.53 -26.81
C MET A 9 -58.37 -31.61 -26.36
N VAL A 10 -57.37 -31.89 -27.20
CA VAL A 10 -56.17 -32.65 -26.83
C VAL A 10 -54.96 -31.74 -27.02
N ALA A 11 -54.50 -31.11 -25.93
CA ALA A 11 -53.20 -30.47 -25.89
C ALA A 11 -52.14 -31.55 -25.64
N ARG A 12 -51.30 -31.84 -26.64
CA ARG A 12 -50.16 -32.75 -26.52
C ARG A 12 -49.02 -32.03 -25.78
N GLY A 13 -48.79 -32.38 -24.52
CA GLY A 13 -47.65 -31.93 -23.73
C GLY A 13 -46.33 -32.42 -24.34
N ARG A 14 -45.42 -31.49 -24.63
CA ARG A 14 -44.06 -31.76 -25.13
C ARG A 14 -43.04 -31.13 -24.16
N SER A 15 -43.08 -31.55 -22.90
CA SER A 15 -42.34 -30.96 -21.77
C SER A 15 -41.07 -31.73 -21.38
N GLY A 16 -40.31 -32.25 -22.35
CA GLY A 16 -39.14 -33.10 -22.09
C GLY A 16 -37.80 -32.62 -22.66
N LYS A 17 -37.75 -31.52 -23.41
CA LYS A 17 -36.52 -31.07 -24.11
C LYS A 17 -35.90 -29.77 -23.57
N LEU A 18 -36.67 -28.98 -22.82
CA LEU A 18 -36.22 -27.69 -22.29
C LEU A 18 -35.40 -27.86 -21.00
N LEU A 19 -35.80 -28.82 -20.15
CA LEU A 19 -35.08 -29.18 -18.92
C LEU A 19 -33.72 -29.84 -19.20
N THR A 20 -33.63 -30.68 -20.23
CA THR A 20 -32.37 -31.33 -20.64
C THR A 20 -31.35 -30.31 -21.18
N GLY A 21 -31.81 -29.30 -21.93
CA GLY A 21 -30.92 -28.22 -22.40
C GLY A 21 -30.41 -27.34 -21.27
N CYS A 22 -31.24 -27.05 -20.27
CA CYS A 22 -30.85 -26.25 -19.11
C CYS A 22 -29.83 -26.97 -18.20
N LEU A 23 -30.01 -28.28 -17.98
CA LEU A 23 -29.06 -29.09 -17.20
C LEU A 23 -27.67 -29.17 -17.85
N ILE A 24 -27.60 -29.27 -19.17
CA ILE A 24 -26.32 -29.27 -19.90
C ILE A 24 -25.62 -27.91 -19.78
N ALA A 25 -26.36 -26.81 -19.90
CA ALA A 25 -25.80 -25.47 -19.74
C ALA A 25 -25.27 -25.22 -18.32
N ILE A 26 -26.02 -25.63 -17.29
CA ILE A 26 -25.58 -25.53 -15.89
C ILE A 26 -24.34 -26.40 -15.65
N GLY A 27 -24.31 -27.64 -16.16
CA GLY A 27 -23.15 -28.51 -16.05
C GLY A 27 -21.88 -27.92 -16.67
N MET A 28 -22.00 -27.28 -17.85
CA MET A 28 -20.90 -26.55 -18.50
C MET A 28 -20.42 -25.35 -17.69
N ILE A 29 -21.34 -24.56 -17.13
CA ILE A 29 -20.98 -23.40 -16.28
C ILE A 29 -20.23 -23.86 -15.04
N LEU A 30 -20.71 -24.92 -14.36
CA LEU A 30 -20.05 -25.48 -13.19
C LEU A 30 -18.66 -26.05 -13.52
N LEU A 31 -18.49 -26.67 -14.69
CA LEU A 31 -17.20 -27.16 -15.16
C LEU A 31 -16.23 -25.99 -15.41
N ILE A 32 -16.66 -24.93 -16.10
CA ILE A 32 -15.85 -23.73 -16.34
C ILE A 32 -15.49 -23.05 -15.01
N ALA A 33 -16.45 -22.93 -14.09
CA ALA A 33 -16.21 -22.37 -12.77
C ALA A 33 -15.21 -23.22 -11.96
N GLY A 34 -15.29 -24.55 -12.05
CA GLY A 34 -14.35 -25.46 -11.41
C GLY A 34 -12.93 -25.35 -11.98
N ILE A 35 -12.80 -25.27 -13.32
CA ILE A 35 -11.51 -25.06 -14.00
C ILE A 35 -10.94 -23.69 -13.62
N ALA A 36 -11.76 -22.63 -13.63
CA ALA A 36 -11.33 -21.30 -13.23
C ALA A 36 -10.89 -21.27 -11.76
N ALA A 37 -11.64 -21.88 -10.84
CA ALA A 37 -11.28 -21.97 -9.44
C ALA A 37 -9.97 -22.74 -9.23
N TYR A 38 -9.77 -23.86 -9.93
CA TYR A 38 -8.52 -24.61 -9.89
C TYR A 38 -7.34 -23.81 -10.47
N PHE A 39 -7.57 -23.10 -11.57
CA PHE A 39 -6.54 -22.27 -12.19
C PHE A 39 -6.13 -21.11 -11.29
N VAL A 40 -7.10 -20.43 -10.66
CA VAL A 40 -6.85 -19.42 -9.62
C VAL A 40 -6.08 -20.06 -8.45
N ALA A 41 -6.54 -21.19 -7.92
CA ALA A 41 -5.89 -21.86 -6.79
C ALA A 41 -4.44 -22.30 -7.08
N THR A 42 -4.10 -22.55 -8.33
CA THR A 42 -2.74 -22.97 -8.72
C THR A 42 -1.84 -21.82 -9.20
N ASN A 43 -2.39 -20.70 -9.69
CA ASN A 43 -1.61 -19.59 -10.27
C ASN A 43 -1.71 -18.26 -9.50
N TRP A 44 -2.52 -18.20 -8.42
CA TRP A 44 -2.73 -16.96 -7.68
C TRP A 44 -1.44 -16.36 -7.09
N ARG A 45 -0.44 -17.18 -6.77
CA ARG A 45 0.84 -16.72 -6.21
C ARG A 45 1.61 -15.86 -7.19
N GLY A 46 1.74 -16.31 -8.44
CA GLY A 46 2.41 -15.54 -9.49
C GLY A 46 1.68 -14.23 -9.80
N TRP A 47 0.34 -14.24 -9.77
CA TRP A 47 -0.45 -13.01 -9.93
C TRP A 47 -0.28 -12.03 -8.78
N ALA A 48 -0.32 -12.53 -7.54
CA ALA A 48 -0.11 -11.71 -6.36
C ALA A 48 1.33 -11.17 -6.29
N ALA A 49 2.34 -11.96 -6.64
CA ALA A 49 3.74 -11.53 -6.75
C ALA A 49 3.91 -10.44 -7.83
N THR A 50 3.35 -10.66 -9.02
CA THR A 50 3.39 -9.66 -10.11
C THR A 50 2.66 -8.38 -9.73
N GLY A 51 1.49 -8.50 -9.09
CA GLY A 51 0.71 -7.37 -8.59
C GLY A 51 1.49 -6.57 -7.55
N MET A 52 2.11 -7.23 -6.59
CA MET A 52 2.98 -6.61 -5.58
C MET A 52 4.13 -5.86 -6.23
N LYS A 53 4.91 -6.51 -7.11
CA LYS A 53 6.03 -5.88 -7.81
C LYS A 53 5.58 -4.62 -8.52
N THR A 54 4.52 -4.71 -9.31
CA THR A 54 4.03 -3.59 -10.12
C THR A 54 3.60 -2.42 -9.25
N VAL A 55 2.77 -2.66 -8.24
CA VAL A 55 2.23 -1.60 -7.37
C VAL A 55 3.33 -0.99 -6.51
N SER A 56 4.14 -1.81 -5.84
CA SER A 56 5.19 -1.32 -4.93
C SER A 56 6.30 -0.60 -5.68
N VAL A 57 6.76 -1.11 -6.83
CA VAL A 57 7.78 -0.43 -7.64
C VAL A 57 7.26 0.90 -8.17
N GLU A 58 6.01 0.95 -8.63
CA GLU A 58 5.40 2.21 -9.07
C GLU A 58 5.30 3.22 -7.93
N LEU A 59 4.85 2.79 -6.74
CA LEU A 59 4.78 3.64 -5.56
C LEU A 59 6.16 4.16 -5.15
N ILE A 60 7.20 3.31 -5.12
CA ILE A 60 8.57 3.71 -4.80
C ILE A 60 9.12 4.70 -5.85
N ASN A 61 8.83 4.46 -7.12
CA ASN A 61 9.27 5.35 -8.21
C ASN A 61 8.62 6.75 -8.09
N GLN A 62 7.33 6.80 -7.78
CA GLN A 62 6.59 8.04 -7.59
C GLN A 62 6.92 8.75 -6.27
N ALA A 63 7.34 8.02 -5.23
CA ALA A 63 7.66 8.59 -3.93
C ALA A 63 8.88 9.51 -3.99
N ASP A 64 8.84 10.60 -3.24
CA ASP A 64 9.98 11.52 -3.07
C ASP A 64 10.97 10.97 -2.03
N ILE A 65 11.51 9.78 -2.28
CA ILE A 65 12.51 9.12 -1.41
C ILE A 65 13.93 9.45 -1.92
N PRO A 66 14.96 9.53 -1.05
CA PRO A 66 16.34 9.73 -1.49
C PRO A 66 16.74 8.80 -2.63
N ALA A 67 17.40 9.34 -3.67
CA ALA A 67 17.65 8.62 -4.91
C ALA A 67 18.51 7.35 -4.74
N GLY A 68 19.33 7.27 -3.69
CA GLY A 68 20.13 6.08 -3.36
C GLY A 68 19.30 4.90 -2.82
N GLU A 69 18.16 5.18 -2.17
CA GLU A 69 17.35 4.18 -1.47
C GLU A 69 16.37 3.45 -2.40
N LYS A 70 15.87 4.14 -3.44
CA LYS A 70 14.85 3.59 -4.35
C LYS A 70 15.27 2.24 -4.99
N PRO A 71 16.47 2.10 -5.57
CA PRO A 71 16.87 0.85 -6.21
C PRO A 71 16.95 -0.32 -5.23
N GLU A 72 17.39 -0.05 -3.99
CA GLU A 72 17.52 -1.08 -2.97
C GLU A 72 16.16 -1.51 -2.43
N MET A 73 15.25 -0.56 -2.16
CA MET A 73 13.86 -0.87 -1.81
C MET A 73 13.16 -1.70 -2.90
N ILE A 74 13.34 -1.32 -4.17
CA ILE A 74 12.80 -2.08 -5.31
C ILE A 74 13.36 -3.50 -5.32
N ALA A 75 14.68 -3.66 -5.14
CA ALA A 75 15.32 -4.97 -5.10
C ALA A 75 14.78 -5.86 -3.96
N HIS A 76 14.52 -5.29 -2.79
CA HIS A 76 13.91 -6.01 -1.66
C HIS A 76 12.47 -6.46 -1.97
N VAL A 77 11.65 -5.60 -2.56
CA VAL A 77 10.29 -5.94 -3.00
C VAL A 77 10.31 -7.05 -4.05
N GLU A 78 11.13 -6.90 -5.08
CA GLU A 78 11.23 -7.87 -6.18
C GLU A 78 11.70 -9.22 -5.67
N SER A 79 12.74 -9.24 -4.83
CA SER A 79 13.27 -10.44 -4.21
C SER A 79 12.23 -11.14 -3.32
N TYR A 80 11.49 -10.38 -2.50
CA TYR A 80 10.45 -10.97 -1.65
C TYR A 80 9.29 -11.54 -2.46
N ALA A 81 8.88 -10.85 -3.53
CA ALA A 81 7.84 -11.32 -4.43
C ALA A 81 8.28 -12.58 -5.20
N ASP A 82 9.55 -12.67 -5.62
CA ASP A 82 10.13 -13.89 -6.21
C ASP A 82 10.07 -15.08 -5.24
N LEU A 83 10.45 -14.87 -3.97
CA LEU A 83 10.36 -15.90 -2.93
C LEU A 83 8.92 -16.36 -2.69
N PHE A 84 7.95 -15.45 -2.75
CA PHE A 84 6.54 -15.79 -2.62
C PHE A 84 6.00 -16.57 -3.82
N GLU A 85 6.38 -16.19 -5.03
CA GLU A 85 6.06 -16.87 -6.28
C GLU A 85 6.63 -18.29 -6.31
N ALA A 86 7.89 -18.45 -5.89
CA ALA A 86 8.57 -19.74 -5.77
C ALA A 86 7.99 -20.66 -4.69
N GLY A 87 7.24 -20.08 -3.73
CA GLY A 87 6.65 -20.82 -2.62
C GLY A 87 7.52 -20.89 -1.35
N ASP A 88 8.70 -20.26 -1.37
CA ASP A 88 9.63 -20.18 -0.23
C ASP A 88 9.13 -19.25 0.88
N VAL A 89 8.30 -18.27 0.53
CA VAL A 89 7.45 -17.50 1.44
C VAL A 89 6.04 -18.01 1.29
N ASN A 90 5.39 -18.51 2.35
CA ASN A 90 4.01 -18.99 2.31
C ASN A 90 2.97 -17.85 2.38
N ALA A 91 1.68 -18.20 2.29
CA ALA A 91 0.59 -17.20 2.28
C ALA A 91 0.52 -16.42 3.59
N GLU A 92 0.72 -17.11 4.71
CA GLU A 92 0.69 -16.55 6.06
C GLU A 92 1.85 -15.57 6.28
N GLN A 93 3.06 -15.93 5.86
CA GLN A 93 4.24 -15.07 5.91
C GLN A 93 4.09 -13.85 5.01
N PHE A 94 3.54 -14.02 3.81
CA PHE A 94 3.22 -12.90 2.92
C PHE A 94 2.24 -11.92 3.57
N VAL A 95 1.15 -12.42 4.18
CA VAL A 95 0.19 -11.60 4.90
C VAL A 95 0.83 -10.91 6.11
N GLU A 96 1.67 -11.61 6.86
CA GLU A 96 2.39 -11.05 8.00
C GLU A 96 3.34 -9.93 7.57
N ALA A 97 4.05 -10.07 6.45
CA ALA A 97 4.86 -8.98 5.89
C ALA A 97 4.02 -7.75 5.56
N MET A 98 2.88 -7.94 4.88
CA MET A 98 1.99 -6.82 4.54
C MET A 98 1.44 -6.13 5.78
N LYS A 99 1.09 -6.91 6.81
CA LYS A 99 0.65 -6.40 8.09
C LYS A 99 1.77 -5.61 8.79
N GLY A 100 2.98 -6.15 8.83
CA GLY A 100 4.16 -5.47 9.39
C GLY A 100 4.46 -4.15 8.69
N LEU A 101 4.28 -4.07 7.37
CA LEU A 101 4.43 -2.82 6.61
C LEU A 101 3.33 -1.81 6.94
N GLY A 102 2.09 -2.26 7.12
CA GLY A 102 0.95 -1.40 7.44
C GLY A 102 0.93 -0.91 8.89
N GLU A 103 1.45 -1.71 9.83
CA GLU A 103 1.50 -1.38 11.25
C GLU A 103 2.82 -0.70 11.66
N GLY A 104 3.87 -0.84 10.85
CA GLY A 104 5.21 -0.32 11.12
C GLY A 104 5.36 1.19 10.86
N SER A 105 6.48 1.75 11.34
CA SER A 105 6.81 3.16 11.16
C SER A 105 7.31 3.51 9.75
N LEU A 106 7.58 2.52 8.89
CA LEU A 106 8.20 2.73 7.58
C LEU A 106 7.42 3.72 6.72
N ILE A 107 6.10 3.53 6.59
CA ILE A 107 5.25 4.41 5.78
C ILE A 107 5.17 5.82 6.39
N PRO A 108 4.81 5.98 7.69
CA PRO A 108 4.82 7.30 8.34
C PRO A 108 6.15 8.06 8.21
N VAL A 109 7.28 7.39 8.45
CA VAL A 109 8.61 7.98 8.33
C VAL A 109 8.91 8.34 6.87
N GLY A 110 8.62 7.44 5.93
CA GLY A 110 8.81 7.68 4.50
C GLY A 110 8.04 8.91 3.99
N ILE A 111 6.83 9.17 4.50
CA ILE A 111 6.08 10.39 4.16
C ILE A 111 6.82 11.66 4.62
N VAL A 112 7.39 11.66 5.83
CA VAL A 112 8.13 12.81 6.36
C VAL A 112 9.41 13.06 5.55
N TYR A 113 10.10 12.01 5.13
CA TYR A 113 11.22 12.11 4.19
C TYR A 113 10.77 12.63 2.83
N GLY A 114 9.59 12.21 2.37
CA GLY A 114 8.95 12.75 1.16
C GLY A 114 8.70 14.25 1.23
N ILE A 115 8.33 14.79 2.40
CA ILE A 115 8.19 16.24 2.60
C ILE A 115 9.56 16.92 2.50
N ASP A 116 10.61 16.35 3.11
CA ASP A 116 11.97 16.90 3.06
C ASP A 116 12.52 16.94 1.62
N GLU A 117 12.59 15.79 0.95
CA GLU A 117 13.13 15.65 -0.40
C GLU A 117 12.25 16.31 -1.47
N GLY A 118 10.93 16.17 -1.34
CA GLY A 118 9.96 16.58 -2.35
C GLY A 118 9.59 18.06 -2.29
N TYR A 119 9.64 18.69 -1.12
CA TYR A 119 9.18 20.06 -0.92
C TYR A 119 10.25 20.97 -0.30
N LEU A 120 10.93 20.55 0.78
CA LEU A 120 11.87 21.42 1.49
C LEU A 120 13.16 21.66 0.69
N LYS A 121 13.86 20.61 0.28
CA LYS A 121 15.13 20.73 -0.45
C LYS A 121 15.03 21.52 -1.76
N PRO A 122 14.02 21.30 -2.62
CA PRO A 122 13.88 22.07 -3.86
C PRO A 122 13.28 23.47 -3.67
N SER A 123 12.93 23.88 -2.45
CA SER A 123 12.31 25.19 -2.18
C SER A 123 13.25 26.39 -2.40
N GLY A 124 12.66 27.59 -2.36
CA GLY A 124 13.37 28.87 -2.40
C GLY A 124 13.98 29.31 -1.06
N LEU A 125 13.79 28.53 0.01
CA LEU A 125 14.35 28.80 1.33
C LEU A 125 15.89 28.86 1.30
N SER A 126 16.45 29.61 2.24
CA SER A 126 17.91 29.66 2.41
C SER A 126 18.47 28.30 2.86
N GLU A 127 19.77 28.07 2.63
CA GLU A 127 20.43 26.82 3.05
C GLU A 127 20.39 26.60 4.57
N GLU A 128 20.41 27.68 5.36
CA GLU A 128 20.25 27.63 6.82
C GLU A 128 18.84 27.16 7.18
N GLU A 129 17.80 27.77 6.60
CA GLU A 129 16.40 27.35 6.80
C GLU A 129 16.16 25.90 6.36
N LYS A 130 16.78 25.46 5.25
CA LYS A 130 16.71 24.06 4.80
C LYS A 130 17.39 23.12 5.77
N THR A 131 18.56 23.48 6.30
CA THR A 131 19.29 22.67 7.27
C THR A 131 18.50 22.51 8.57
N ASP A 132 17.96 23.61 9.09
CA ASP A 132 17.15 23.60 10.31
C ASP A 132 15.80 22.90 10.09
N GLY A 133 15.19 23.09 8.92
CA GLY A 133 13.98 22.38 8.53
C GLY A 133 14.18 20.87 8.40
N THR A 134 15.29 20.46 7.78
CA THR A 134 15.70 19.04 7.70
C THR A 134 15.85 18.47 9.10
N ARG A 135 16.52 19.20 10.02
CA ARG A 135 16.68 18.80 11.42
C ARG A 135 15.33 18.59 12.11
N ALA A 136 14.40 19.53 11.94
CA ALA A 136 13.06 19.44 12.53
C ALA A 136 12.27 18.22 12.01
N LEU A 137 12.30 17.97 10.69
CA LEU A 137 11.64 16.82 10.08
C LEU A 137 12.30 15.50 10.51
N GLN A 138 13.62 15.44 10.62
CA GLN A 138 14.34 14.25 11.13
C GLN A 138 13.97 13.93 12.57
N ARG A 139 13.86 14.94 13.44
CA ARG A 139 13.42 14.74 14.83
C ARG A 139 11.98 14.25 14.90
N PHE A 140 11.11 14.82 14.08
CA PHE A 140 9.72 14.35 13.99
C PHE A 140 9.64 12.90 13.48
N ALA A 141 10.42 12.56 12.45
CA ALA A 141 10.55 11.20 11.94
C ALA A 141 11.08 10.23 13.01
N ARG A 142 12.04 10.64 13.84
CA ARG A 142 12.49 9.87 15.00
C ARG A 142 11.35 9.59 15.97
N GLY A 143 10.53 10.60 16.25
CA GLY A 143 9.37 10.41 17.12
C GLY A 143 8.37 9.39 16.57
N LEU A 144 8.15 9.36 15.25
CA LEU A 144 7.33 8.33 14.60
C LEU A 144 7.97 6.94 14.66
N HIS A 145 9.29 6.85 14.42
CA HIS A 145 10.04 5.60 14.48
C HIS A 145 10.04 5.00 15.89
N ASP A 146 10.33 5.83 16.90
CA ASP A 146 10.36 5.44 18.32
C ASP A 146 8.94 5.30 18.91
N SER A 147 7.89 5.48 18.09
CA SER A 147 6.47 5.43 18.49
C SER A 147 6.07 6.41 19.61
N THR A 148 6.86 7.46 19.83
CA THR A 148 6.55 8.55 20.77
C THR A 148 5.62 9.58 20.15
N LEU A 149 5.58 9.68 18.82
CA LEU A 149 4.59 10.40 18.05
C LEU A 149 3.68 9.42 17.28
N GLN A 150 2.40 9.75 17.23
CA GLN A 150 1.42 8.98 16.47
C GLN A 150 1.45 9.36 14.99
N PRO A 151 1.21 8.42 14.05
CA PRO A 151 1.14 8.71 12.61
C PRO A 151 0.16 9.82 12.23
N SER A 152 -0.95 9.96 12.98
CA SER A 152 -1.92 11.04 12.79
C SER A 152 -1.35 12.46 12.99
N SER A 153 -0.19 12.58 13.63
CA SER A 153 0.53 13.85 13.79
C SER A 153 1.08 14.38 12.46
N ILE A 154 1.30 13.51 11.45
CA ILE A 154 1.77 13.91 10.11
C ILE A 154 0.80 14.94 9.51
N LYS A 155 -0.51 14.67 9.59
CA LYS A 155 -1.55 15.59 9.11
C LYS A 155 -1.46 16.97 9.78
N GLN A 156 -1.12 17.01 11.06
CA GLN A 156 -1.04 18.27 11.80
C GLN A 156 0.15 19.10 11.33
N ILE A 157 1.29 18.47 11.05
CA ILE A 157 2.46 19.20 10.56
C ILE A 157 2.32 19.59 9.09
N ALA A 158 1.72 18.71 8.28
CA ALA A 158 1.61 18.90 6.84
C ALA A 158 0.37 19.71 6.43
N ALA A 159 -0.51 20.07 7.36
CA ALA A 159 -1.71 20.86 7.09
C ALA A 159 -1.46 22.12 6.23
N PRO A 160 -0.36 22.88 6.40
CA PRO A 160 -0.09 24.04 5.55
C PRO A 160 0.16 23.67 4.09
N ILE A 161 0.71 22.49 3.81
CA ILE A 161 1.07 22.02 2.47
C ILE A 161 0.14 20.93 1.94
N GLY A 162 -0.98 20.68 2.60
CA GLY A 162 -1.93 19.65 2.21
C GLY A 162 -3.38 20.07 2.39
N TYR A 163 -4.28 19.16 2.06
CA TYR A 163 -5.71 19.34 2.18
C TYR A 163 -6.38 18.01 2.51
N GLU A 164 -7.57 18.08 3.08
CA GLU A 164 -8.46 16.94 3.25
C GLU A 164 -9.53 16.99 2.16
N ASP A 165 -9.73 15.87 1.47
CA ASP A 165 -10.78 15.76 0.48
C ASP A 165 -12.16 15.48 1.12
N ALA A 166 -13.19 15.36 0.29
CA ALA A 166 -14.56 15.12 0.76
C ALA A 166 -14.73 13.76 1.47
N ASP A 167 -13.82 12.81 1.24
CA ASP A 167 -13.84 11.47 1.82
C ASP A 167 -13.02 11.40 3.13
N GLY A 168 -12.45 12.53 3.57
CA GLY A 168 -11.64 12.63 4.77
C GLY A 168 -10.18 12.19 4.58
N SER A 169 -9.77 11.94 3.33
CA SER A 169 -8.39 11.55 3.01
C SER A 169 -7.51 12.78 2.92
N PHE A 170 -6.32 12.71 3.54
CA PHE A 170 -5.34 13.80 3.51
C PHE A 170 -4.40 13.64 2.33
N HIS A 171 -4.24 14.71 1.56
CA HIS A 171 -3.39 14.78 0.37
C HIS A 171 -2.44 15.97 0.47
N LEU A 172 -1.22 15.82 -0.03
CA LEU A 172 -0.32 16.95 -0.20
C LEU A 172 -0.71 17.75 -1.45
N ASN A 173 -0.58 19.07 -1.37
CA ASN A 173 -0.77 19.96 -2.50
C ASN A 173 0.29 19.69 -3.58
N ALA A 174 -0.05 20.04 -4.82
CA ALA A 174 0.94 20.05 -5.89
C ALA A 174 2.13 20.93 -5.50
N LYS A 175 3.36 20.48 -5.76
CA LYS A 175 4.58 21.21 -5.38
C LYS A 175 4.59 22.66 -5.87
N SER A 176 4.06 22.91 -7.06
CA SER A 176 3.96 24.26 -7.66
C SER A 176 3.00 25.21 -6.95
N SER A 177 2.11 24.73 -6.09
CA SER A 177 1.19 25.54 -5.30
C SER A 177 1.66 25.75 -3.85
N VAL A 178 2.78 25.14 -3.47
CA VAL A 178 3.38 25.30 -2.14
C VAL A 178 4.43 26.41 -2.22
N ASN A 179 4.37 27.35 -1.28
CA ASN A 179 5.33 28.44 -1.16
C ASN A 179 6.16 28.32 0.13
N ASP A 180 7.21 29.14 0.21
CA ASP A 180 8.16 29.14 1.31
C ASP A 180 7.52 29.40 2.68
N ASP A 181 6.48 30.22 2.78
CA ASP A 181 5.80 30.50 4.05
C ASP A 181 5.04 29.27 4.57
N MET A 182 4.39 28.53 3.68
CA MET A 182 3.73 27.25 4.02
C MET A 182 4.76 26.21 4.49
N LEU A 183 5.96 26.20 3.91
CA LEU A 183 7.05 25.32 4.33
C LEU A 183 7.60 25.71 5.69
N ARG A 184 7.80 27.02 5.95
CA ARG A 184 8.19 27.50 7.28
C ARG A 184 7.18 27.10 8.35
N GLU A 185 5.89 27.20 8.06
CA GLU A 185 4.84 26.77 8.98
C GLU A 185 4.87 25.26 9.21
N THR A 186 5.05 24.46 8.15
CA THR A 186 5.21 23.00 8.25
C THR A 186 6.41 22.61 9.12
N ILE A 187 7.55 23.27 8.92
CA ILE A 187 8.78 23.07 9.72
C ILE A 187 8.55 23.46 11.18
N ALA A 188 7.91 24.59 11.42
CA ALA A 188 7.60 25.06 12.77
C ALA A 188 6.68 24.06 13.50
N ASN A 189 5.68 23.52 12.82
CA ASN A 189 4.78 22.49 13.37
C ASN A 189 5.53 21.19 13.68
N ALA A 190 6.42 20.74 12.79
CA ALA A 190 7.25 19.56 13.01
C ALA A 190 8.17 19.74 14.23
N LYS A 191 8.84 20.89 14.33
CA LYS A 191 9.69 21.25 15.47
C LYS A 191 8.89 21.26 16.77
N ALA A 192 7.74 21.94 16.80
CA ALA A 192 6.89 22.02 17.98
C ALA A 192 6.43 20.63 18.44
N LYS A 193 6.04 19.74 17.52
CA LYS A 193 5.64 18.37 17.86
C LYS A 193 6.79 17.54 18.42
N ALA A 194 7.98 17.65 17.83
CA ALA A 194 9.17 16.97 18.35
C ALA A 194 9.57 17.51 19.73
N ASP A 195 9.48 18.83 19.96
CA ASP A 195 9.76 19.47 21.24
C ASP A 195 8.74 19.05 22.32
N GLU A 196 7.44 19.03 21.99
CA GLU A 196 6.35 18.55 22.87
C GLU A 196 6.54 17.10 23.30
N ALA A 197 7.04 16.24 22.39
CA ALA A 197 7.33 14.83 22.66
C ALA A 197 8.70 14.61 23.33
N GLY A 198 9.48 15.67 23.57
CA GLY A 198 10.79 15.57 24.22
C GLY A 198 11.87 14.89 23.37
N ILE A 199 11.73 14.90 22.04
CA ILE A 199 12.70 14.28 21.13
C ILE A 199 13.96 15.14 21.08
N ALA A 200 15.13 14.54 21.31
CA ALA A 200 16.41 15.25 21.29
C ALA A 200 16.66 15.97 19.96
N ASP A 201 17.38 17.10 20.01
CA ASP A 201 17.82 17.84 18.82
C ASP A 201 19.11 17.23 18.24
N GLU A 202 18.94 16.05 17.65
CA GLU A 202 20.03 15.25 17.09
C GLU A 202 19.72 14.88 15.64
N ALA A 203 20.78 14.58 14.89
CA ALA A 203 20.61 13.95 13.59
C ALA A 203 20.01 12.56 13.73
N PHE A 204 19.01 12.32 12.90
CA PHE A 204 18.35 11.04 12.80
C PHE A 204 18.17 10.75 11.32
N VAL A 205 18.79 9.68 10.85
CA VAL A 205 18.65 9.19 9.49
C VAL A 205 18.25 7.73 9.57
N VAL A 206 17.04 7.41 9.09
CA VAL A 206 16.57 6.05 8.88
C VAL A 206 16.93 5.64 7.46
N ASP A 207 17.56 4.48 7.34
CA ASP A 207 17.70 3.77 6.08
C ASP A 207 16.38 3.03 5.81
N LEU A 208 15.58 3.55 4.87
CA LEU A 208 14.24 3.04 4.60
C LEU A 208 14.29 1.68 3.92
N SER A 209 15.34 1.43 3.14
CA SER A 209 15.65 0.14 2.54
C SER A 209 15.92 -0.93 3.58
N ASP A 210 16.77 -0.64 4.57
CA ASP A 210 17.05 -1.54 5.68
C ASP A 210 15.80 -1.79 6.54
N GLU A 211 15.01 -0.75 6.83
CA GLU A 211 13.75 -0.92 7.58
C GLU A 211 12.74 -1.79 6.81
N LEU A 212 12.62 -1.59 5.50
CA LEU A 212 11.80 -2.46 4.64
C LEU A 212 12.30 -3.90 4.70
N LYS A 213 13.61 -4.11 4.54
CA LYS A 213 14.24 -5.43 4.64
C LYS A 213 13.94 -6.10 5.97
N LYS A 214 14.06 -5.39 7.10
CA LYS A 214 13.76 -5.91 8.44
C LYS A 214 12.33 -6.43 8.53
N VAL A 215 11.35 -5.69 8.01
CA VAL A 215 9.94 -6.12 8.01
C VAL A 215 9.75 -7.39 7.18
N LEU A 216 10.34 -7.43 5.98
CA LEU A 216 10.24 -8.58 5.08
C LEU A 216 10.93 -9.83 5.69
N ASP A 217 12.09 -9.68 6.30
CA ASP A 217 12.82 -10.77 6.95
C ASP A 217 12.12 -11.28 8.21
N ALA A 218 11.56 -10.37 9.04
CA ALA A 218 10.83 -10.73 10.25
C ALA A 218 9.62 -11.63 9.94
N SER A 219 8.90 -11.36 8.84
CA SER A 219 7.76 -12.18 8.41
C SER A 219 8.15 -13.64 8.10
N ARG A 220 9.42 -13.88 7.79
CA ARG A 220 9.98 -15.20 7.47
C ARG A 220 10.51 -15.92 8.72
N GLY A 221 10.45 -15.28 9.89
CA GLY A 221 11.08 -15.77 11.10
C GLY A 221 12.61 -15.62 11.09
N LEU A 222 13.16 -14.83 10.16
CA LEU A 222 14.57 -14.47 10.15
C LEU A 222 14.78 -13.31 11.13
N ILE A 223 15.74 -13.44 12.04
CA ILE A 223 16.11 -12.38 12.97
C ILE A 223 16.91 -11.32 12.18
N PRO A 224 16.64 -10.01 12.35
CA PRO A 224 17.41 -8.98 11.66
C PRO A 224 18.91 -9.09 11.96
N GLY A 225 19.72 -9.29 10.93
CA GLY A 225 21.18 -9.41 11.01
C GLY A 225 21.75 -10.81 10.80
N GLU A 226 20.92 -11.85 10.68
CA GLU A 226 21.37 -13.19 10.28
C GLU A 226 21.20 -13.35 8.76
N SER A 227 22.30 -13.22 8.02
CA SER A 227 22.35 -13.70 6.63
C SER A 227 22.40 -15.24 6.67
N PRO A 228 21.68 -15.95 5.78
CA PRO A 228 21.92 -17.39 5.60
C PRO A 228 23.34 -17.67 5.10
#